data_AF-A0A963PRJ7-F1
#
_entry.id   AF-A0A963PRJ7-F1
#
_cell.length_a   1.000
_cell.length_b   1.000
_cell.length_c   1.000
_cell.angle_alpha   90.00
_cell.angle_beta   90.00
_cell.angle_gamma   90.00
#
_symmetry.space_group_name_H-M   'P 1'
#
loop_
_entity.id
_entity.type
_entity.pdbx_description
1 polymer ?
#
loop_
_entity_poly.entity_id
_entity_poly.type
_entity_poly.pdbx_seq_one_letter_code
_entity_poly.pdbx_strand_id
1 'polypeptide(L)'
;ADDFATTSQIAQFDEKIASTPGFLWMVSQGNDRATQVRAGRAYVRVQLAATAHGLAMQPLQQALQEYPEQAGPYAAIRDLLAAPAPAQTVQMWARVGYAPAVEPAPRRGVQAHIRKT
;
A
#
# COMPACT_ATOMS: atom_id res chain seq x y z
N ALA A 1 -20.66 14.62 18.79
CA ALA A 1 -20.20 15.46 17.67
C ALA A 1 -18.83 14.93 17.30
N ASP A 2 -18.60 14.61 16.03
CA ASP A 2 -17.28 14.13 15.62
C ASP A 2 -16.24 15.23 15.79
N ASP A 3 -15.08 14.88 16.32
CA ASP A 3 -13.98 15.80 16.55
C ASP A 3 -13.50 16.38 15.21
N PHE A 4 -13.26 17.69 15.18
CA PHE A 4 -12.79 18.43 14.00
C PHE A 4 -11.47 17.85 13.46
N ALA A 5 -10.61 17.34 14.34
CA ALA A 5 -9.36 16.71 13.94
C ALA A 5 -9.60 15.47 13.06
N THR A 6 -10.62 14.66 13.36
CA THR A 6 -10.94 13.46 12.60
C THR A 6 -11.59 13.79 11.26
N THR A 7 -12.60 14.67 11.26
CA THR A 7 -13.36 14.99 10.04
C THR A 7 -12.50 15.72 9.00
N SER A 8 -11.61 16.61 9.45
CA SER A 8 -10.68 17.31 8.54
C SER A 8 -9.63 16.38 7.93
N GLN A 9 -9.11 15.40 8.67
CA GLN A 9 -8.15 14.43 8.14
C GLN A 9 -8.77 13.51 7.07
N ILE A 10 -10.02 13.08 7.29
CA ILE A 10 -10.77 12.29 6.32
C ILE A 10 -10.97 13.10 5.04
N ALA A 11 -11.49 14.33 5.14
CA ALA A 11 -11.71 15.20 3.98
C ALA A 11 -10.42 15.44 3.17
N GLN A 12 -9.30 15.73 3.86
CA GLN A 12 -8.01 15.89 3.19
C GLN A 12 -7.51 14.60 2.53
N PHE A 13 -7.80 13.44 3.12
CA PHE A 13 -7.43 12.17 2.51
C PHE A 13 -8.26 11.90 1.26
N ASP A 14 -9.57 12.18 1.30
CA ASP A 14 -10.48 12.05 0.17
C ASP A 14 -10.05 12.93 -1.01
N GLU A 15 -9.67 14.19 -0.77
CA GLU A 15 -9.12 15.08 -1.80
C GLU A 15 -7.86 14.49 -2.46
N LYS A 16 -6.98 13.86 -1.66
CA LYS A 16 -5.76 13.21 -2.18
C LYS A 16 -6.07 11.94 -2.96
N ILE A 17 -7.14 11.21 -2.61
CA ILE A 17 -7.60 10.04 -3.38
C ILE A 17 -8.25 10.48 -4.69
N ALA A 18 -9.11 11.50 -4.66
CA ALA A 18 -9.77 12.04 -5.85
C ALA A 18 -8.78 12.62 -6.87
N SER A 19 -7.67 13.18 -6.40
CA SER A 19 -6.59 13.70 -7.25
C SER A 19 -5.52 12.66 -7.62
N THR A 20 -5.67 11.40 -7.21
CA THR A 20 -4.72 10.34 -7.57
C THR A 20 -4.84 9.98 -9.05
N PRO A 21 -3.79 10.13 -9.87
CA PRO A 21 -3.87 9.88 -11.31
C PRO A 21 -3.84 8.40 -11.68
N GLY A 22 -3.35 7.53 -10.80
CA GLY A 22 -3.27 6.11 -11.07
C GLY A 22 -3.09 5.26 -9.81
N PHE A 23 -3.53 4.00 -9.92
CA PHE A 23 -3.38 2.98 -8.89
C PHE A 23 -2.65 1.76 -9.46
N LEU A 24 -1.82 1.15 -8.63
CA LEU A 24 -1.17 -0.13 -8.87
C LEU A 24 -1.67 -1.13 -7.84
N TRP A 25 -1.99 -2.34 -8.27
CA TRP A 25 -2.22 -3.47 -7.38
C TRP A 25 -1.43 -4.70 -7.82
N MET A 26 -1.17 -5.59 -6.88
CA MET A 26 -0.52 -6.88 -7.14
C MET A 26 -1.38 -7.99 -6.56
N VAL A 27 -1.65 -9.01 -7.38
CA VAL A 27 -2.43 -10.19 -7.00
C VAL A 27 -1.58 -11.44 -7.15
N SER A 28 -1.70 -12.35 -6.20
CA SER A 28 -1.08 -13.68 -6.25
C SER A 28 -2.14 -14.78 -6.20
N GLN A 29 -1.77 -15.96 -6.69
CA GLN A 29 -2.49 -17.20 -6.38
C GLN A 29 -2.04 -17.64 -4.97
N GLY A 30 -2.96 -17.62 -4.00
CA GLY A 30 -2.67 -17.90 -2.59
C GLY A 30 -1.96 -16.77 -1.82
N ASN A 31 -1.78 -17.00 -0.50
CA ASN A 31 -1.25 -16.02 0.47
C ASN A 31 -0.22 -16.62 1.44
N ASP A 32 0.48 -17.69 1.06
CA ASP A 32 1.51 -18.26 1.94
C ASP A 32 2.68 -17.29 2.18
N ARG A 33 3.47 -17.58 3.22
CA ARG A 33 4.56 -16.69 3.64
C ARG A 33 5.61 -16.45 2.54
N ALA A 34 5.93 -17.47 1.75
CA ALA A 34 6.91 -17.32 0.67
C ALA A 34 6.34 -16.45 -0.47
N THR A 35 5.04 -16.58 -0.75
CA THR A 35 4.29 -15.74 -1.69
C THR A 35 4.30 -14.28 -1.25
N GLN A 36 4.03 -13.99 0.02
CA GLN A 36 4.10 -12.63 0.58
C GLN A 36 5.49 -12.01 0.39
N VAL A 37 6.55 -12.76 0.71
CA VAL A 37 7.93 -12.27 0.54
C VAL A 37 8.26 -12.01 -0.94
N ARG A 38 7.81 -12.88 -1.85
CA ARG A 38 7.96 -12.68 -3.30
C ARG A 38 7.21 -11.44 -3.77
N ALA A 39 5.98 -11.23 -3.31
CA ALA A 39 5.18 -10.05 -3.62
C ALA A 39 5.86 -8.77 -3.14
N GLY A 40 6.36 -8.73 -1.89
CA GLY A 40 7.12 -7.59 -1.37
C GLY A 40 8.37 -7.29 -2.20
N ARG A 41 9.15 -8.31 -2.59
CA ARG A 41 10.32 -8.14 -3.48
C ARG A 41 9.93 -7.58 -4.84
N ALA A 42 8.84 -8.05 -5.42
CA ALA A 42 8.35 -7.55 -6.70
C ALA A 42 7.83 -6.11 -6.59
N TYR A 43 7.11 -5.77 -5.51
CA TYR A 43 6.66 -4.40 -5.25
C TYR A 43 7.84 -3.42 -5.15
N VAL A 44 8.89 -3.75 -4.39
CA VAL A 44 10.06 -2.88 -4.26
C VAL A 44 10.76 -2.68 -5.61
N ARG A 45 10.80 -3.68 -6.49
CA ARG A 45 11.34 -3.50 -7.86
C ARG A 45 10.51 -2.52 -8.67
N VAL A 46 9.18 -2.64 -8.63
CA VAL A 46 8.26 -1.69 -9.29
C VAL A 46 8.46 -0.28 -8.72
N GLN A 47 8.55 -0.16 -7.40
CA GLN A 47 8.77 1.13 -6.73
C GLN A 47 10.10 1.79 -7.13
N LEU A 48 11.18 1.02 -7.20
CA LEU A 48 12.49 1.54 -7.64
C LEU A 48 12.46 1.96 -9.11
N ALA A 49 11.80 1.20 -9.98
CA ALA A 49 11.62 1.58 -11.38
C ALA A 49 10.77 2.87 -11.52
N ALA A 50 9.65 2.96 -10.79
CA ALA A 50 8.82 4.16 -10.76
C ALA A 50 9.64 5.39 -10.29
N THR A 51 10.45 5.22 -9.25
CA THR A 51 11.34 6.27 -8.74
C THR A 51 12.34 6.72 -9.81
N ALA A 52 12.94 5.79 -10.55
CA ALA A 52 13.86 6.11 -11.65
C ALA A 52 13.17 6.90 -12.79
N HIS A 53 11.85 6.78 -12.93
CA HIS A 53 11.04 7.55 -13.87
C HIS A 53 10.42 8.82 -13.25
N GLY A 54 10.82 9.21 -12.04
CA GLY A 54 10.31 10.42 -11.37
C GLY A 54 8.90 10.28 -10.80
N LEU A 55 8.37 9.06 -10.68
CA LEU A 55 7.08 8.77 -10.07
C LEU A 55 7.24 8.51 -8.58
N ALA A 56 6.29 9.01 -7.80
CA ALA A 56 6.09 8.67 -6.40
C ALA A 56 5.04 7.55 -6.27
N MET A 57 5.24 6.68 -5.29
CA MET A 57 4.30 5.62 -4.94
C MET A 57 4.00 5.62 -3.45
N GLN A 58 2.72 5.54 -3.08
CA GLN A 58 2.29 5.38 -1.70
C GLN A 58 1.40 4.15 -1.54
N PRO A 59 1.80 3.17 -0.70
CA PRO A 59 0.95 2.03 -0.35
C PRO A 59 -0.35 2.48 0.35
N LEU A 60 -1.48 1.87 -0.05
CA LEU A 60 -2.82 2.06 0.52
C LEU A 60 -3.30 0.73 1.11
N GLN A 61 -2.67 0.29 2.21
CA GLN A 61 -2.79 -1.10 2.67
C GLN A 61 -3.94 -1.35 3.66
N GLN A 62 -4.66 -0.29 4.07
CA GLN A 62 -5.66 -0.36 5.12
C GLN A 62 -6.85 -1.25 4.74
N ALA A 63 -7.34 -1.14 3.50
CA ALA A 63 -8.41 -1.98 2.99
C ALA A 63 -8.03 -3.46 2.86
N LEU A 64 -6.74 -3.80 3.01
CA LEU A 64 -6.24 -5.17 2.91
C LEU A 64 -6.07 -5.86 4.28
N GLN A 65 -6.42 -5.19 5.38
CA GLN A 65 -6.21 -5.72 6.72
C GLN A 65 -7.33 -6.69 7.12
N GLU A 66 -6.97 -7.77 7.80
CA GLU A 66 -7.85 -8.93 8.07
C GLU A 66 -8.55 -8.86 9.44
N TYR A 67 -8.75 -7.66 10.00
CA TYR A 67 -9.47 -7.48 11.27
C TYR A 67 -10.95 -7.11 11.05
N PRO A 68 -11.85 -7.39 12.02
CA PRO A 68 -13.30 -7.35 11.81
C PRO A 68 -13.84 -6.03 11.25
N GLU A 69 -13.31 -4.91 11.71
CA GLU A 69 -13.71 -3.56 11.30
C GLU A 69 -13.33 -3.23 9.85
N GLN A 70 -12.44 -4.02 9.22
CA GLN A 70 -12.10 -3.90 7.79
C GLN A 70 -12.78 -4.95 6.92
N ALA A 71 -13.62 -5.84 7.45
CA ALA A 71 -14.25 -6.91 6.67
C ALA A 71 -15.02 -6.38 5.45
N GLY A 72 -15.74 -5.25 5.59
CA GLY A 72 -16.43 -4.58 4.49
C GLY A 72 -15.48 -4.07 3.41
N PRO A 73 -14.56 -3.13 3.74
CA PRO A 73 -13.53 -2.67 2.80
C PRO A 73 -12.70 -3.79 2.16
N TYR A 74 -12.39 -4.84 2.92
CA TYR A 74 -11.65 -6.02 2.46
C TYR A 74 -12.41 -6.83 1.41
N ALA A 75 -13.71 -7.02 1.57
CA ALA A 75 -14.55 -7.63 0.53
C ALA A 75 -14.65 -6.72 -0.70
N ALA A 76 -14.93 -5.42 -0.49
CA ALA A 76 -15.14 -4.46 -1.57
C ALA A 76 -13.91 -4.30 -2.48
N ILE A 77 -12.69 -4.21 -1.92
CA ILE A 77 -11.48 -4.07 -2.73
C ILE A 77 -11.19 -5.34 -3.54
N ARG A 78 -11.54 -6.52 -3.02
CA ARG A 78 -11.35 -7.78 -3.73
C ARG A 78 -12.31 -7.90 -4.91
N ASP A 79 -13.55 -7.47 -4.73
CA ASP A 79 -14.54 -7.43 -5.81
C ASP A 79 -14.14 -6.40 -6.88
N LEU A 80 -13.73 -5.21 -6.47
CA LEU A 80 -13.26 -4.14 -7.37
C LEU A 80 -12.09 -4.58 -8.24
N LEU A 81 -11.14 -5.33 -7.67
CA LEU A 81 -9.94 -5.79 -8.36
C LEU A 81 -10.11 -7.17 -9.02
N ALA A 82 -11.34 -7.70 -9.04
CA ALA A 82 -11.67 -9.02 -9.57
C ALA A 82 -10.75 -10.14 -9.04
N ALA A 83 -10.46 -10.10 -7.74
CA ALA A 83 -9.52 -10.99 -7.06
C ALA A 83 -10.24 -11.94 -6.08
N PRO A 84 -11.00 -12.94 -6.53
CA PRO A 84 -11.87 -13.76 -5.67
C PRO A 84 -11.09 -14.58 -4.62
N ALA A 85 -11.70 -14.79 -3.46
CA ALA A 85 -11.19 -15.65 -2.40
C ALA A 85 -11.79 -17.06 -2.53
N PRO A 86 -11.08 -18.11 -2.09
CA PRO A 86 -9.71 -18.10 -1.55
C PRO A 86 -8.62 -18.19 -2.63
N ALA A 87 -8.99 -18.25 -3.91
CA ALA A 87 -8.04 -18.51 -5.01
C ALA A 87 -6.94 -17.45 -5.11
N GLN A 88 -7.31 -16.18 -5.01
CA GLN A 88 -6.41 -15.05 -5.19
C GLN A 88 -6.24 -14.25 -3.90
N THR A 89 -5.21 -13.41 -3.86
CA THR A 89 -5.00 -12.46 -2.77
C THR A 89 -4.43 -11.18 -3.33
N VAL A 90 -5.01 -10.04 -2.93
CA VAL A 90 -4.45 -8.71 -3.20
C VAL A 90 -3.31 -8.51 -2.22
N GLN A 91 -2.08 -8.61 -2.72
CA GLN A 91 -0.86 -8.53 -1.90
C GLN A 91 -0.44 -7.09 -1.62
N MET A 92 -0.66 -6.19 -2.58
CA MET A 92 -0.30 -4.78 -2.48
C MET A 92 -1.32 -3.94 -3.23
N TRP A 93 -1.68 -2.78 -2.68
CA TRP A 93 -2.36 -1.70 -3.39
C TRP A 93 -1.64 -0.38 -3.10
N ALA A 94 -1.43 0.43 -4.12
CA ALA A 94 -0.72 1.70 -4.01
C ALA A 94 -1.29 2.73 -4.99
N ARG A 95 -1.22 4.00 -4.60
CA ARG A 95 -1.36 5.11 -5.54
C ARG A 95 -0.03 5.47 -6.16
N VAL A 96 -0.05 5.92 -7.41
CA VAL A 96 1.12 6.26 -8.21
C VAL A 96 0.87 7.58 -8.94
N GLY A 97 1.87 8.45 -9.00
CA GLY A 97 1.78 9.72 -9.71
C GLY A 97 3.01 10.58 -9.54
N TYR A 98 2.93 11.83 -9.98
CA TYR A 98 3.96 12.83 -9.74
C TYR A 98 3.66 13.58 -8.45
N ALA A 99 4.69 13.81 -7.64
CA ALA A 99 4.57 14.56 -6.39
C ALA A 99 5.84 15.40 -6.17
N PRO A 100 5.75 16.50 -5.40
CA PRO A 100 6.93 17.23 -4.96
C PRO A 100 7.93 16.32 -4.23
N ALA A 101 9.22 16.61 -4.38
CA ALA A 101 10.25 15.94 -3.60
C ALA A 101 10.05 16.23 -2.09
N VAL A 102 10.24 15.21 -1.27
CA VAL A 102 10.14 15.30 0.19
C VAL A 102 11.40 14.74 0.83
N GLU A 103 11.73 15.22 2.02
CA GLU A 103 12.87 14.73 2.77
C GLU A 103 12.74 13.24 3.13
N PRO A 104 13.84 12.47 3.13
CA PRO A 104 13.80 11.07 3.53
C PRO A 104 13.29 10.90 4.97
N ALA A 105 12.33 9.99 5.15
CA ALA A 105 11.90 9.63 6.50
C ALA A 105 13.06 8.98 7.29
N PRO A 106 13.12 9.16 8.63
CA PRO A 106 14.19 8.63 9.46
C PRO A 106 14.29 7.10 9.32
N ARG A 107 15.51 6.57 9.44
CA ARG A 107 15.80 5.12 9.41
C ARG A 107 16.70 4.77 10.58
N ARG A 108 16.50 3.56 11.14
CA ARG A 108 17.45 3.00 12.09
C ARG A 108 18.78 2.73 11.39
N GLY A 109 19.89 2.99 12.08
CA GLY A 109 21.22 2.73 11.55
C GLY A 109 21.46 1.24 11.31
N VAL A 110 22.37 0.91 10.38
CA VAL A 110 22.67 -0.46 9.95
C VAL A 110 22.97 -1.42 11.12
N GLN A 111 23.68 -0.93 12.14
CA GLN A 111 24.04 -1.73 13.32
C GLN A 111 22.83 -2.17 14.16
N ALA A 112 21.66 -1.54 14.01
CA ALA A 112 20.42 -1.97 14.65
C ALA A 112 19.78 -3.19 13.95
N HIS A 113 20.29 -3.60 12.79
CA HIS A 113 19.72 -4.64 11.94
C HIS A 113 20.65 -5.84 11.71
N ILE A 114 21.97 -5.64 11.83
CA ILE A 114 22.98 -6.67 11.59
C ILE A 114 23.63 -7.06 12.92
N ARG A 115 23.58 -8.35 13.29
CA ARG A 115 24.36 -8.87 14.41
C ARG A 115 25.81 -9.01 13.98
N LYS A 116 26.74 -8.45 14.77
CA LYS A 116 28.17 -8.73 14.59
C LYS A 116 28.40 -10.21 14.92
N THR A 117 28.78 -10.97 13.91
CA THR A 117 29.34 -12.33 14.05
C THR A 117 30.78 -12.25 14.52
#